data_AF-A0A137PC54-F1
#
_entry.id   AF-A0A137PC54-F1
#
_cell.length_a   1.000
_cell.length_b   1.000
_cell.length_c   1.000
_cell.angle_alpha   90.00
_cell.angle_beta   90.00
_cell.angle_gamma   90.00
#
_symmetry.space_group_name_H-M   'P 1'
#
loop_
_entity.id
_entity.type
_entity.pdbx_description
1 polymer ?
#
loop_
_entity_poly.entity_id
_entity_poly.type
_entity_poly.pdbx_seq_one_letter_code
_entity_poly.pdbx_strand_id
1 'polypeptide(L)'
;MGGNGGSGRGGCIQSGTFSGWRVQSANNGCTRRYFARGTTIPSWTAPEILDNYLNQRTRYDDIRQQVESTGHALVHTGIGGNNGDMSFMYSTNDPIFWLHHGFIDYIWWEWQQRHPSAANDYPSNPSNTRLATYNIPVSSTFDTRSSEYCYTYPRWTVNAPRIDASTPPSGALQAAGSPDSATTVNRAQSQGTSASNTPSTTASASESCPTGNADETMGCRKSRRALDVARLAPQVSRFPGFVGPDDRTTSNKIRVPDQVPDSYLQMNNISPAVALENYLQSAIIACKLNLLPNYKPLVNL
;
A
#
# COMPACT_ATOMS: atom_id res chain seq x y z
N MET A 1 -0.11 18.48 18.60
CA MET A 1 -0.88 18.50 17.33
C MET A 1 -2.37 18.83 17.47
N GLY A 2 -3.04 18.53 18.60
CA GLY A 2 -4.50 18.66 18.70
C GLY A 2 -5.23 17.41 18.21
N GLY A 3 -6.49 17.22 18.62
CA GLY A 3 -7.31 16.07 18.24
C GLY A 3 -8.13 16.27 16.97
N ASN A 4 -9.25 15.55 16.85
CA ASN A 4 -10.25 15.81 15.83
C ASN A 4 -10.86 17.23 16.01
N GLY A 5 -11.38 17.79 14.93
CA GLY A 5 -11.99 19.11 14.94
C GLY A 5 -13.37 19.16 15.60
N GLY A 6 -13.90 20.37 15.81
CA GLY A 6 -15.28 20.61 16.23
C GLY A 6 -15.71 19.84 17.47
N SER A 7 -14.92 19.95 18.55
CA SER A 7 -15.13 19.21 19.82
C SER A 7 -15.25 17.68 19.64
N GLY A 8 -14.54 17.12 18.66
CA GLY A 8 -14.51 15.68 18.38
C GLY A 8 -15.50 15.20 17.31
N ARG A 9 -16.34 16.08 16.75
CA ARG A 9 -17.33 15.75 15.71
C ARG A 9 -16.88 16.15 14.29
N GLY A 10 -15.67 16.68 14.18
CA GLY A 10 -15.11 17.25 12.97
C GLY A 10 -15.39 18.74 12.83
N GLY A 11 -14.49 19.46 12.17
CA GLY A 11 -14.53 20.92 12.01
C GLY A 11 -13.20 21.57 12.32
N CYS A 12 -13.20 22.84 12.75
CA CYS A 12 -11.96 23.54 13.11
C CYS A 12 -11.17 22.80 14.20
N ILE A 13 -9.83 22.85 14.13
CA ILE A 13 -8.97 22.43 15.23
C ILE A 13 -9.19 23.37 16.43
N GLN A 14 -9.62 22.80 17.56
CA GLN A 14 -10.02 23.56 18.76
C GLN A 14 -9.22 23.16 20.02
N SER A 15 -8.21 22.30 19.89
CA SER A 15 -7.42 21.80 21.01
C SER A 15 -5.95 21.60 20.66
N GLY A 16 -5.09 21.55 21.68
CA GLY A 16 -3.64 21.39 21.54
C GLY A 16 -2.93 22.61 20.94
N THR A 17 -1.66 22.43 20.58
CA THR A 17 -0.74 23.48 20.12
C THR A 17 -1.25 24.31 18.94
N PHE A 18 -2.07 23.72 18.06
CA PHE A 18 -2.59 24.37 16.85
C PHE A 18 -4.09 24.72 16.97
N SER A 19 -4.59 24.86 18.20
CA SER A 19 -5.95 25.35 18.42
C SER A 19 -6.15 26.72 17.77
N GLY A 20 -7.22 26.86 16.99
CA GLY A 20 -7.52 28.12 16.29
C GLY A 20 -6.61 28.43 15.12
N TRP A 21 -5.82 27.46 14.62
CA TRP A 21 -4.97 27.64 13.44
C TRP A 21 -5.79 28.05 12.22
N ARG A 22 -5.33 29.09 11.51
CA ARG A 22 -5.99 29.66 10.34
C ARG A 22 -5.00 29.80 9.20
N VAL A 23 -5.52 29.64 7.99
CA VAL A 23 -4.78 29.73 6.73
C VAL A 23 -5.47 30.75 5.84
N GLN A 24 -4.68 31.55 5.14
CA GLN A 24 -5.16 32.60 4.23
C GLN A 24 -5.18 32.16 2.76
N SER A 25 -4.73 30.94 2.48
CA SER A 25 -4.56 30.37 1.15
C SER A 25 -5.82 29.61 0.69
N ALA A 26 -5.65 28.46 0.04
CA ALA A 26 -6.75 27.59 -0.39
C ALA A 26 -7.59 27.15 0.82
N ASN A 27 -8.93 27.19 0.67
CA ASN A 27 -9.88 26.97 1.77
C ASN A 27 -9.69 27.94 2.96
N ASN A 28 -9.64 29.25 2.66
CA ASN A 28 -9.46 30.33 3.64
C ASN A 28 -10.39 30.15 4.87
N GLY A 29 -9.79 30.13 6.06
CA GLY A 29 -10.51 29.88 7.29
C GLY A 29 -9.66 29.18 8.35
N CYS A 30 -10.34 28.50 9.28
CA CYS A 30 -9.66 27.59 10.19
C CYS A 30 -9.31 26.29 9.46
N THR A 31 -8.18 25.68 9.82
CA THR A 31 -7.88 24.31 9.37
C THR A 31 -8.83 23.33 10.02
N ARG A 32 -9.35 22.40 9.22
CA ARG A 32 -10.35 21.44 9.66
C ARG A 32 -9.84 20.01 9.66
N ARG A 33 -10.22 19.25 10.69
CA ARG A 33 -10.05 17.79 10.77
C ARG A 33 -11.41 17.13 10.89
N TYR A 34 -11.59 16.02 10.20
CA TYR A 34 -12.77 15.18 10.29
C TYR A 34 -12.28 13.74 10.28
N PHE A 35 -11.88 13.22 11.45
CA PHE A 35 -11.41 11.85 11.54
C PHE A 35 -12.43 10.89 10.91
N ALA A 36 -11.95 9.99 10.04
CA ALA A 36 -12.81 9.16 9.19
C ALA A 36 -13.77 8.25 9.97
N ARG A 37 -13.47 7.95 11.24
CA ARG A 37 -14.32 7.18 12.16
C ARG A 37 -14.89 8.04 13.30
N GLY A 38 -15.08 9.33 13.06
CA GLY A 38 -15.68 10.27 14.01
C GLY A 38 -14.72 10.67 15.13
N THR A 39 -14.42 9.76 16.06
CA THR A 39 -13.48 10.03 17.16
C THR A 39 -12.11 9.42 16.94
N THR A 40 -11.99 8.48 16.00
CA THR A 40 -10.74 7.77 15.69
C THR A 40 -10.46 7.77 14.19
N ILE A 41 -9.22 7.41 13.85
CA ILE A 41 -8.79 7.14 12.48
C ILE A 41 -8.62 5.62 12.29
N PRO A 42 -8.85 5.08 11.08
CA PRO A 42 -8.62 3.68 10.79
C PRO A 42 -7.12 3.35 10.86
N SER A 43 -6.77 2.06 10.91
CA SER A 43 -5.37 1.68 10.79
C SER A 43 -4.83 1.94 9.39
N TRP A 44 -3.65 2.54 9.32
CA TRP A 44 -2.84 2.64 8.11
C TRP A 44 -1.90 1.43 7.98
N THR A 45 -0.92 1.52 7.07
CA THR A 45 0.05 0.45 6.80
C THR A 45 0.87 0.08 8.03
N ALA A 46 0.79 -1.18 8.45
CA ALA A 46 1.62 -1.68 9.54
C ALA A 46 3.11 -1.74 9.14
N PRO A 47 4.05 -1.53 10.07
CA PRO A 47 5.49 -1.60 9.82
C PRO A 47 5.94 -2.82 9.03
N GLU A 48 5.34 -3.97 9.29
CA GLU A 48 5.77 -5.25 8.72
C GLU A 48 5.25 -5.46 7.31
N ILE A 49 4.10 -4.86 6.98
CA ILE A 49 3.59 -4.75 5.61
C ILE A 49 4.53 -3.84 4.81
N LEU A 50 4.87 -2.68 5.38
CA LEU A 50 5.77 -1.73 4.75
C LEU A 50 7.18 -2.32 4.53
N ASP A 51 7.74 -3.00 5.53
CA ASP A 51 9.03 -3.68 5.44
C ASP A 51 9.04 -4.73 4.31
N ASN A 52 7.93 -5.47 4.16
CA ASN A 52 7.77 -6.41 3.06
C ASN A 52 7.86 -5.73 1.69
N TYR A 53 7.18 -4.60 1.52
CA TYR A 53 7.21 -3.82 0.28
C TYR A 53 8.59 -3.22 -0.01
N LEU A 54 9.20 -2.60 1.00
CA LEU A 54 10.55 -2.05 0.92
C LEU A 54 11.57 -3.11 0.50
N ASN A 55 11.36 -4.37 0.84
CA ASN A 55 12.27 -5.47 0.51
C ASN A 55 12.03 -6.12 -0.86
N GLN A 56 10.82 -6.02 -1.42
CA GLN A 56 10.42 -6.76 -2.63
C GLN A 56 10.39 -5.91 -3.90
N ARG A 57 10.18 -4.59 -3.77
CA ARG A 57 10.06 -3.67 -4.90
C ARG A 57 11.40 -3.02 -5.20
N THR A 58 11.96 -3.30 -6.37
CA THR A 58 13.28 -2.78 -6.80
C THR A 58 13.18 -1.64 -7.82
N ARG A 59 11.96 -1.29 -8.25
CA ARG A 59 11.69 -0.14 -9.12
C ARG A 59 11.03 0.97 -8.31
N TYR A 60 11.43 2.21 -8.58
CA TYR A 60 10.88 3.40 -7.92
C TYR A 60 9.36 3.49 -8.12
N ASP A 61 8.87 3.26 -9.34
CA ASP A 61 7.44 3.43 -9.60
C ASP A 61 6.59 2.39 -8.86
N ASP A 62 7.11 1.17 -8.63
CA ASP A 62 6.42 0.14 -7.87
C ASP A 62 6.28 0.54 -6.39
N ILE A 63 7.38 1.01 -5.76
CA ILE A 63 7.34 1.45 -4.36
C ILE A 63 6.53 2.75 -4.20
N ARG A 64 6.64 3.69 -5.15
CA ARG A 64 5.85 4.92 -5.18
C ARG A 64 4.37 4.59 -5.21
N GLN A 65 3.90 3.81 -6.19
CA GLN A 65 2.48 3.44 -6.29
C GLN A 65 1.98 2.75 -5.02
N GLN A 66 2.79 1.87 -4.43
CA GLN A 66 2.47 1.16 -3.18
C GLN A 66 2.32 2.11 -1.99
N VAL A 67 3.27 3.02 -1.77
CA VAL A 67 3.25 3.96 -0.63
C VAL A 67 2.11 4.97 -0.80
N GLU A 68 1.95 5.50 -2.02
CA GLU A 68 0.93 6.48 -2.38
C GLU A 68 -0.49 5.95 -2.15
N SER A 69 -0.76 4.69 -2.56
CA SER A 69 -2.08 4.07 -2.41
C SER A 69 -2.28 3.32 -1.09
N THR A 70 -1.37 3.48 -0.11
CA THR A 70 -1.53 2.88 1.22
C THR A 70 -1.23 3.90 2.32
N GLY A 71 -0.01 3.90 2.87
CA GLY A 71 0.34 4.68 4.06
C GLY A 71 0.17 6.17 3.86
N HIS A 72 0.41 6.69 2.66
CA HIS A 72 0.16 8.08 2.31
C HIS A 72 -1.36 8.38 2.31
N ALA A 73 -2.11 7.72 1.42
CA ALA A 73 -3.55 7.93 1.28
C ALA A 73 -4.35 7.72 2.58
N LEU A 74 -4.04 6.68 3.35
CA LEU A 74 -4.80 6.31 4.54
C LEU A 74 -4.60 7.28 5.70
N VAL A 75 -3.43 7.93 5.80
CA VAL A 75 -3.22 9.01 6.78
C VAL A 75 -3.98 10.26 6.37
N HIS A 76 -3.87 10.66 5.10
CA HIS A 76 -4.60 11.79 4.54
C HIS A 76 -6.10 11.67 4.75
N THR A 77 -6.68 10.57 4.27
CA THR A 77 -8.12 10.30 4.37
C THR A 77 -8.56 9.93 5.78
N GLY A 78 -7.69 9.32 6.58
CA GLY A 78 -7.98 9.01 7.98
C GLY A 78 -8.16 10.27 8.84
N ILE A 79 -7.29 11.27 8.68
CA ILE A 79 -7.35 12.54 9.43
C ILE A 79 -8.37 13.51 8.82
N GLY A 80 -8.39 13.60 7.49
CA GLY A 80 -9.24 14.54 6.76
C GLY A 80 -10.68 14.06 6.62
N GLY A 81 -10.93 12.74 6.57
CA GLY A 81 -12.24 12.17 6.32
C GLY A 81 -12.95 12.86 5.16
N ASN A 82 -14.24 13.14 5.32
CA ASN A 82 -15.04 13.67 4.22
C ASN A 82 -14.85 15.18 3.97
N ASN A 83 -14.44 15.95 4.98
CA ASN A 83 -14.53 17.43 4.95
C ASN A 83 -13.33 18.16 5.58
N GLY A 84 -12.28 17.44 5.97
CA GLY A 84 -11.08 17.98 6.59
C GLY A 84 -9.97 18.20 5.57
N ASP A 85 -9.12 19.18 5.85
CA ASP A 85 -8.13 19.69 4.90
C ASP A 85 -7.17 18.60 4.40
N MET A 86 -6.80 17.65 5.27
CA MET A 86 -5.91 16.53 4.93
C MET A 86 -6.43 15.64 3.78
N SER A 87 -7.72 15.66 3.43
CA SER A 87 -8.28 14.85 2.34
C SER A 87 -8.26 15.54 0.97
N PHE A 88 -7.83 16.80 0.89
CA PHE A 88 -7.92 17.62 -0.32
C PHE A 88 -6.56 18.15 -0.78
N MET A 89 -6.53 18.83 -1.93
CA MET A 89 -5.32 19.45 -2.53
C MET A 89 -4.69 20.56 -1.67
N TYR A 90 -5.34 20.94 -0.57
CA TYR A 90 -4.87 21.92 0.40
C TYR A 90 -4.54 21.27 1.76
N SER A 91 -4.17 19.99 1.75
CA SER A 91 -3.75 19.23 2.94
C SER A 91 -2.61 19.87 3.71
N THR A 92 -1.74 20.62 3.03
CA THR A 92 -0.66 21.44 3.62
C THR A 92 -1.14 22.50 4.62
N ASN A 93 -2.44 22.83 4.62
CA ASN A 93 -3.03 23.72 5.62
C ASN A 93 -2.95 23.13 7.04
N ASP A 94 -2.97 21.80 7.17
CA ASP A 94 -2.85 21.12 8.45
C ASP A 94 -1.37 20.91 8.81
N PRO A 95 -0.88 21.44 9.96
CA PRO A 95 0.51 21.27 10.37
C PRO A 95 0.98 19.81 10.46
N ILE A 96 0.07 18.84 10.62
CA ILE A 96 0.44 17.41 10.64
C ILE A 96 0.92 16.89 9.28
N PHE A 97 0.57 17.58 8.18
CA PHE A 97 1.03 17.28 6.83
C PHE A 97 2.54 17.10 6.77
N TRP A 98 3.30 18.02 7.39
CA TRP A 98 4.75 18.04 7.33
C TRP A 98 5.39 16.87 8.09
N LEU A 99 4.78 16.45 9.20
CA LEU A 99 5.21 15.25 9.93
C LEU A 99 4.92 13.99 9.12
N HIS A 100 3.74 13.94 8.48
CA HIS A 100 3.37 12.83 7.61
C HIS A 100 4.35 12.70 6.43
N HIS A 101 4.61 13.78 5.69
CA HIS A 101 5.52 13.77 4.56
C HIS A 101 6.98 13.59 4.95
N GLY A 102 7.39 14.02 6.15
CA GLY A 102 8.70 13.66 6.69
C GLY A 102 8.86 12.15 6.88
N PHE A 103 7.77 11.45 7.23
CA PHE A 103 7.77 9.98 7.28
C PHE A 103 7.68 9.34 5.89
N ILE A 104 6.99 9.95 4.92
CA ILE A 104 7.02 9.49 3.52
C ILE A 104 8.43 9.60 2.94
N ASP A 105 9.13 10.72 3.19
CA ASP A 105 10.52 10.90 2.78
C ASP A 105 11.44 9.86 3.44
N TYR A 106 11.25 9.62 4.74
CA TYR A 106 11.93 8.52 5.44
C TYR A 106 11.77 7.18 4.72
N ILE A 107 10.54 6.83 4.29
CA ILE A 107 10.26 5.55 3.63
C ILE A 107 11.02 5.46 2.31
N TRP A 108 11.05 6.54 1.54
CA TRP A 108 11.81 6.61 0.30
C TRP A 108 13.31 6.49 0.55
N TRP A 109 13.84 7.21 1.54
CA TRP A 109 15.22 7.12 1.96
C TRP A 109 15.62 5.69 2.36
N GLU A 110 14.81 5.01 3.17
CA GLU A 110 15.04 3.60 3.54
C GLU A 110 15.05 2.67 2.33
N TRP A 111 14.14 2.88 1.37
CA TRP A 111 14.14 2.12 0.13
C TRP A 111 15.45 2.30 -0.64
N GLN A 112 15.95 3.53 -0.78
CA GLN A 112 17.25 3.80 -1.40
C GLN A 112 18.40 3.10 -0.66
N GLN A 113 18.36 3.08 0.68
CA GLN A 113 19.37 2.38 1.48
C GLN A 113 19.34 0.85 1.29
N ARG A 114 18.17 0.26 1.01
CA ARG A 114 18.01 -1.18 0.79
C ARG A 114 18.34 -1.60 -0.64
N HIS A 115 18.19 -0.68 -1.60
CA HIS A 115 18.42 -0.92 -3.03
C HIS A 115 19.39 0.11 -3.63
N PRO A 116 20.67 0.13 -3.22
CA PRO A 116 21.63 1.14 -3.66
C PRO A 116 21.79 1.21 -5.19
N SER A 117 21.67 0.07 -5.89
CA SER A 117 21.74 0.03 -7.36
C SER A 117 20.51 0.66 -8.04
N ALA A 118 19.39 0.80 -7.33
CA ALA A 118 18.15 1.40 -7.82
C ALA A 118 17.84 2.74 -7.15
N ALA A 119 18.72 3.25 -6.27
CA ALA A 119 18.45 4.47 -5.48
C ALA A 119 18.13 5.71 -6.32
N ASN A 120 18.59 5.73 -7.58
CA ASN A 120 18.35 6.79 -8.55
C ASN A 120 17.35 6.39 -9.66
N ASP A 121 16.62 5.28 -9.49
CA ASP A 121 15.60 4.85 -10.45
C ASP A 121 14.44 5.86 -10.49
N TYR A 122 13.96 6.18 -11.71
CA TYR A 122 12.87 7.10 -11.93
C TYR A 122 12.20 6.81 -13.28
N PRO A 123 10.88 7.01 -13.46
CA PRO A 123 10.18 6.59 -14.67
C PRO A 123 10.65 7.30 -15.95
N SER A 124 11.13 8.53 -15.81
CA SER A 124 11.71 9.35 -16.88
C SER A 124 13.18 9.67 -16.56
N ASN A 125 13.90 10.30 -17.49
CA ASN A 125 15.29 10.72 -17.23
C ASN A 125 15.32 11.80 -16.13
N PRO A 126 15.84 11.49 -14.92
CA PRO A 126 15.73 12.39 -13.77
C PRO A 126 16.62 13.64 -13.89
N SER A 127 17.60 13.64 -14.79
CA SER A 127 18.43 14.82 -15.10
C SER A 127 17.73 15.82 -16.02
N ASN A 128 16.77 15.35 -16.82
CA ASN A 128 16.01 16.19 -17.74
C ASN A 128 14.64 16.58 -17.17
N THR A 129 14.02 15.70 -16.38
CA THR A 129 12.75 15.99 -15.71
C THR A 129 12.95 17.04 -14.62
N ARG A 130 12.12 18.09 -14.63
CA ARG A 130 12.21 19.24 -13.72
C ARG A 130 11.09 19.22 -12.68
N LEU A 131 11.41 19.58 -11.45
CA LEU A 131 10.40 19.90 -10.44
C LEU A 131 9.71 21.22 -10.81
N ALA A 132 8.41 21.17 -11.07
CA ALA A 132 7.66 22.27 -11.67
C ALA A 132 7.81 23.61 -10.94
N THR A 133 7.81 23.60 -9.61
CA THR A 133 7.89 24.82 -8.79
C THR A 133 9.29 25.43 -8.75
N TYR A 134 10.33 24.59 -8.72
CA TYR A 134 11.71 25.02 -8.46
C TYR A 134 12.59 25.06 -9.71
N ASN A 135 12.14 24.44 -10.80
CA ASN A 135 12.88 24.29 -12.05
C ASN A 135 14.26 23.61 -11.91
N ILE A 136 14.43 22.78 -10.88
CA ILE A 136 15.64 21.96 -10.67
C ILE A 136 15.43 20.53 -11.20
N PRO A 137 16.49 19.82 -11.62
CA PRO A 137 16.38 18.41 -12.01
C PRO A 137 15.86 17.57 -10.85
N VAL A 138 15.03 16.56 -11.14
CA VAL A 138 14.58 15.59 -10.12
C VAL A 138 15.76 14.88 -9.48
N SER A 139 16.82 14.57 -10.26
CA SER A 139 18.03 13.93 -9.75
C SER A 139 18.73 14.71 -8.63
N SER A 140 18.50 16.02 -8.53
CA SER A 140 19.06 16.83 -7.44
C SER A 140 18.51 16.46 -6.06
N THR A 141 17.38 15.75 -5.97
CA THR A 141 16.72 15.43 -4.69
C THR A 141 16.97 14.01 -4.21
N PHE A 142 17.82 13.23 -4.88
CA PHE A 142 18.00 11.82 -4.57
C PHE A 142 18.97 11.55 -3.42
N ASP A 143 19.83 12.52 -3.08
CA ASP A 143 20.81 12.37 -2.01
C ASP A 143 20.52 13.34 -0.87
N THR A 144 19.94 12.81 0.21
CA THR A 144 19.71 13.53 1.48
C THR A 144 20.98 14.12 2.10
N ARG A 145 22.18 13.64 1.71
CA ARG A 145 23.49 14.10 2.22
C ARG A 145 24.18 15.08 1.27
N SER A 146 23.53 15.48 0.18
CA SER A 146 24.06 16.53 -0.68
C SER A 146 24.19 17.86 0.08
N SER A 147 24.95 18.80 -0.47
CA SER A 147 25.16 20.14 0.12
C SER A 147 23.88 20.92 0.36
N GLU A 148 22.83 20.63 -0.41
CA GLU A 148 21.55 21.31 -0.39
C GLU A 148 20.63 20.82 0.74
N TYR A 149 20.80 19.57 1.18
CA TYR A 149 19.89 18.90 2.14
C TYR A 149 20.56 18.59 3.47
N CYS A 150 21.73 17.94 3.45
CA CYS A 150 22.53 17.59 4.61
C CYS A 150 21.76 17.03 5.83
N TYR A 151 20.91 16.02 5.61
CA TYR A 151 20.20 15.33 6.69
C TYR A 151 20.24 13.80 6.55
N THR A 152 19.91 13.10 7.63
CA THR A 152 19.75 11.65 7.67
C THR A 152 18.65 11.26 8.64
N TYR A 153 18.13 10.05 8.50
CA TYR A 153 17.18 9.49 9.46
C TYR A 153 17.78 8.36 10.30
N PRO A 154 17.31 8.17 11.55
CA PRO A 154 17.56 6.95 12.30
C PRO A 154 16.78 5.79 11.68
N ARG A 155 17.43 4.64 11.46
CA ARG A 155 16.79 3.44 10.89
C ARG A 155 15.91 2.76 11.94
N TRP A 156 14.64 2.49 11.64
CA TRP A 156 13.69 1.92 12.62
C TRP A 156 13.14 0.52 12.31
N THR A 157 13.45 -0.09 11.16
CA THR A 157 12.87 -1.39 10.78
C THR A 157 13.89 -2.44 10.36
N VAL A 158 13.97 -3.49 11.17
CA VAL A 158 14.53 -4.80 10.81
C VAL A 158 13.69 -5.88 11.51
N ASN A 159 13.45 -7.01 10.83
CA ASN A 159 12.99 -8.31 11.38
C ASN A 159 11.52 -8.74 11.18
N ALA A 160 10.75 -8.16 10.25
CA ALA A 160 9.51 -8.82 9.82
C ALA A 160 9.84 -10.04 8.92
N PRO A 161 9.15 -11.19 9.08
CA PRO A 161 9.30 -12.29 8.14
C PRO A 161 8.94 -11.84 6.71
N ARG A 162 9.77 -12.22 5.73
CA ARG A 162 9.38 -12.00 4.32
C ARG A 162 8.21 -12.93 3.98
N ILE A 163 7.12 -12.33 3.56
CA ILE A 163 5.90 -13.00 3.13
C ILE A 163 5.65 -12.74 1.65
N ASP A 164 5.40 -13.79 0.87
CA ASP A 164 4.95 -13.65 -0.52
C ASP A 164 3.51 -13.12 -0.55
N ALA A 165 3.37 -11.87 -0.99
CA ALA A 165 2.10 -11.17 -1.12
C ALA A 165 1.21 -11.70 -2.26
N SER A 166 1.78 -12.48 -3.20
CA SER A 166 1.02 -13.03 -4.33
C SER A 166 0.27 -14.33 -4.01
N THR A 167 0.60 -14.97 -2.89
CA THR A 167 -0.07 -16.19 -2.44
C THR A 167 -1.12 -15.83 -1.39
N PRO A 168 -2.42 -16.10 -1.57
CA PRO A 168 -3.43 -15.84 -0.54
C PRO A 168 -3.18 -16.60 0.77
N PRO A 169 -3.64 -16.11 1.94
CA PRO A 169 -3.58 -16.86 3.20
C PRO A 169 -4.39 -18.16 3.08
N SER A 170 -3.84 -19.28 3.56
CA SER A 170 -4.51 -20.59 3.55
C SER A 170 -4.74 -21.10 4.97
N GLY A 171 -6.01 -21.39 5.29
CA GLY A 171 -6.50 -22.03 6.52
C GLY A 171 -8.00 -22.28 6.33
N ALA A 172 -8.41 -23.56 6.38
CA ALA A 172 -9.74 -24.12 6.08
C ALA A 172 -10.67 -23.28 5.17
N LEU A 173 -10.32 -23.13 3.90
CA LEU A 173 -11.32 -23.12 2.84
C LEU A 173 -11.59 -24.57 2.44
N GLN A 174 -12.35 -25.29 3.27
CA GLN A 174 -13.11 -26.46 2.81
C GLN A 174 -14.59 -26.04 2.81
N ALA A 175 -15.38 -26.29 1.78
CA ALA A 175 -15.25 -27.32 0.77
C ALA A 175 -15.36 -26.78 -0.66
N ALA A 176 -14.51 -27.31 -1.54
CA ALA A 176 -14.96 -27.69 -2.86
C ALA A 176 -15.89 -28.91 -2.72
N GLY A 177 -17.07 -28.82 -3.33
CA GLY A 177 -17.99 -29.94 -3.58
C GLY A 177 -19.44 -29.45 -3.66
N SER A 178 -20.26 -29.80 -4.64
CA SER A 178 -20.10 -30.43 -5.98
C SER A 178 -21.51 -30.34 -6.66
N PRO A 179 -21.74 -30.85 -7.88
CA PRO A 179 -22.78 -30.40 -8.82
C PRO A 179 -24.17 -31.02 -8.61
N ASP A 180 -25.23 -30.33 -9.05
CA ASP A 180 -26.39 -30.88 -9.79
C ASP A 180 -27.39 -29.74 -10.11
N SER A 181 -27.67 -29.45 -11.40
CA SER A 181 -28.84 -29.91 -12.22
C SER A 181 -30.16 -29.28 -11.73
N ALA A 182 -31.02 -28.59 -12.50
CA ALA A 182 -31.34 -28.50 -13.93
C ALA A 182 -31.99 -27.10 -14.19
N THR A 183 -32.09 -26.51 -15.38
CA THR A 183 -32.94 -26.97 -16.49
C THR A 183 -32.61 -26.20 -17.77
N THR A 184 -32.55 -26.97 -18.86
CA THR A 184 -32.59 -26.68 -20.30
C THR A 184 -33.39 -25.45 -20.76
N VAL A 185 -32.81 -24.67 -21.69
CA VAL A 185 -33.47 -24.26 -22.94
C VAL A 185 -32.44 -24.21 -24.08
N ASN A 186 -32.67 -25.03 -25.11
CA ASN A 186 -31.95 -25.02 -26.40
C ASN A 186 -32.39 -23.82 -27.27
N ARG A 187 -31.44 -23.19 -28.00
CA ARG A 187 -31.66 -22.88 -29.42
C ARG A 187 -30.36 -22.65 -30.21
N ALA A 188 -30.06 -23.66 -31.03
CA ALA A 188 -29.44 -23.71 -32.37
C ALA A 188 -28.58 -22.54 -32.93
N GLN A 189 -27.33 -22.94 -33.26
CA GLN A 189 -26.61 -22.83 -34.55
C GLN A 189 -26.57 -21.52 -35.35
N SER A 190 -25.34 -21.08 -35.65
CA SER A 190 -24.88 -20.92 -37.04
C SER A 190 -23.37 -21.14 -37.17
N GLN A 191 -23.00 -21.85 -38.24
CA GLN A 191 -21.64 -22.18 -38.68
C GLN A 191 -21.01 -21.02 -39.49
N GLY A 192 -19.68 -20.98 -39.56
CA GLY A 192 -18.91 -20.19 -40.52
C GLY A 192 -17.40 -20.15 -40.20
N THR A 193 -16.66 -21.22 -40.49
CA THR A 193 -15.55 -21.31 -41.47
C THR A 193 -14.20 -20.64 -41.13
N SER A 194 -13.23 -21.52 -40.81
CA SER A 194 -11.91 -21.74 -41.48
C SER A 194 -10.82 -20.66 -41.56
N ALA A 195 -9.63 -21.05 -41.05
CA ALA A 195 -8.23 -20.87 -41.53
C ALA A 195 -7.31 -20.41 -40.38
N SER A 196 -6.05 -20.82 -40.19
CA SER A 196 -5.16 -21.86 -40.73
C SER A 196 -3.93 -21.92 -39.82
N ASN A 197 -3.27 -23.08 -39.76
CA ASN A 197 -2.06 -23.40 -38.99
C ASN A 197 -0.84 -22.49 -39.26
N THR A 198 0.00 -22.28 -38.25
CA THR A 198 1.49 -22.35 -38.40
C THR A 198 2.14 -22.71 -37.04
N PRO A 199 3.15 -23.60 -37.00
CA PRO A 199 3.70 -24.19 -35.77
C PRO A 199 4.98 -23.50 -35.30
N SER A 200 5.32 -23.56 -34.00
CA SER A 200 6.69 -23.27 -33.53
C SER A 200 7.02 -23.93 -32.19
N THR A 201 7.80 -25.00 -32.30
CA THR A 201 8.99 -25.34 -31.50
C THR A 201 8.90 -25.44 -29.98
N THR A 202 8.91 -26.70 -29.53
CA THR A 202 9.46 -27.18 -28.27
C THR A 202 10.87 -26.66 -27.99
N ALA A 203 11.06 -25.95 -26.88
CA ALA A 203 12.35 -25.71 -26.26
C ALA A 203 12.39 -26.37 -24.89
N SER A 204 13.09 -27.51 -24.83
CA SER A 204 13.56 -28.15 -23.60
C SER A 204 14.74 -27.36 -23.06
N ALA A 205 14.63 -26.81 -21.86
CA ALA A 205 15.77 -26.32 -21.10
C ALA A 205 15.77 -26.97 -19.71
N SER A 206 16.60 -28.00 -19.58
CA SER A 206 17.02 -28.60 -18.32
C SER A 206 18.13 -27.73 -17.72
N GLU A 207 17.80 -26.88 -16.75
CA GLU A 207 18.78 -26.30 -15.83
C GLU A 207 18.34 -26.64 -14.40
N SER A 208 19.18 -27.40 -13.71
CA SER A 208 18.99 -27.83 -12.33
C SER A 208 19.34 -26.70 -11.36
N CYS A 209 18.45 -26.41 -10.40
CA CYS A 209 18.73 -25.48 -9.31
C CYS A 209 19.80 -26.10 -8.35
N PRO A 210 20.76 -25.33 -7.83
CA PRO A 210 21.72 -25.83 -6.85
C PRO A 210 21.04 -26.07 -5.49
N THR A 211 21.34 -27.19 -4.85
CA THR A 211 20.90 -27.56 -3.50
C THR A 211 21.69 -26.77 -2.45
N GLY A 212 21.02 -25.95 -1.67
CA GLY A 212 21.58 -25.37 -0.44
C GLY A 212 21.46 -26.35 0.73
N ASN A 213 22.53 -26.46 1.53
CA ASN A 213 22.54 -27.27 2.75
C ASN A 213 21.83 -26.52 3.90
N ALA A 214 20.52 -26.74 4.04
CA ALA A 214 19.74 -26.68 5.27
C ALA A 214 18.32 -27.16 4.90
N ASP A 215 17.65 -27.85 5.81
CA ASP A 215 16.39 -28.60 5.61
C ASP A 215 15.13 -27.72 5.33
N GLU A 216 15.29 -26.62 4.59
CA GLU A 216 14.23 -25.81 4.01
C GLU A 216 14.31 -25.94 2.50
N THR A 217 13.37 -26.69 1.91
CA THR A 217 13.19 -26.73 0.46
C THR A 217 12.73 -25.35 -0.02
N MET A 218 13.67 -24.46 -0.33
CA MET A 218 13.40 -23.26 -1.13
C MET A 218 13.06 -23.71 -2.55
N GLY A 219 11.78 -23.99 -2.79
CA GLY A 219 11.27 -24.25 -4.11
C GLY A 219 11.58 -23.07 -5.03
N CYS A 220 12.39 -23.29 -6.06
CA CYS A 220 12.54 -22.41 -7.21
C CYS A 220 11.15 -22.20 -7.84
N ARG A 221 10.39 -21.16 -7.45
CA ARG A 221 9.14 -20.78 -8.15
C ARG A 221 9.51 -20.20 -9.51
N LYS A 222 9.24 -20.97 -10.57
CA LYS A 222 9.50 -20.58 -11.97
C LYS A 222 8.62 -19.41 -12.47
N SER A 223 7.59 -19.00 -11.74
CA SER A 223 6.87 -17.75 -11.96
C SER A 223 6.06 -17.34 -10.72
N ARG A 224 5.96 -16.04 -10.44
CA ARG A 224 4.97 -15.52 -9.49
C ARG A 224 3.63 -15.53 -10.20
N ARG A 225 2.65 -16.27 -9.67
CA ARG A 225 1.29 -16.22 -10.21
C ARG A 225 0.72 -14.82 -9.94
N ALA A 226 0.15 -14.18 -10.96
CA ALA A 226 -0.52 -12.90 -10.77
C ALA A 226 -1.69 -13.04 -9.78
N LEU A 227 -1.93 -11.99 -8.98
CA LEU A 227 -3.04 -11.94 -8.04
C LEU A 227 -4.37 -11.89 -8.79
N ASP A 228 -5.30 -12.77 -8.43
CA ASP A 228 -6.69 -12.75 -8.93
C ASP A 228 -7.51 -11.73 -8.12
N VAL A 229 -7.29 -10.44 -8.43
CA VAL A 229 -7.84 -9.31 -7.66
C VAL A 229 -9.37 -9.34 -7.62
N ALA A 230 -10.01 -9.62 -8.77
CA ALA A 230 -11.47 -9.63 -8.90
C ALA A 230 -12.14 -10.69 -8.00
N ARG A 231 -11.52 -11.86 -7.87
CA ARG A 231 -12.03 -12.93 -7.02
C ARG A 231 -11.72 -12.71 -5.54
N LEU A 232 -10.53 -12.21 -5.22
CA LEU A 232 -10.00 -12.21 -3.86
C LEU A 232 -10.35 -10.96 -3.05
N ALA A 233 -10.36 -9.77 -3.66
CA ALA A 233 -10.60 -8.52 -2.93
C ALA A 233 -11.94 -8.51 -2.16
N PRO A 234 -13.07 -9.01 -2.70
CA PRO A 234 -14.33 -9.09 -1.96
C PRO A 234 -14.33 -10.08 -0.80
N GLN A 235 -13.33 -10.96 -0.72
CA GLN A 235 -13.26 -12.05 0.27
C GLN A 235 -12.31 -11.74 1.44
N VAL A 236 -11.64 -10.58 1.44
CA VAL A 236 -10.59 -10.25 2.41
C VAL A 236 -11.07 -10.37 3.86
N SER A 237 -12.28 -9.92 4.18
CA SER A 237 -12.85 -10.01 5.53
C SER A 237 -13.08 -11.45 6.01
N ARG A 238 -13.06 -12.42 5.09
CA ARG A 238 -13.19 -13.86 5.36
C ARG A 238 -11.84 -14.57 5.39
N PHE A 239 -10.73 -13.88 5.13
CA PHE A 239 -9.41 -14.50 5.19
C PHE A 239 -9.08 -14.95 6.62
N PRO A 240 -8.46 -16.13 6.80
CA PRO A 240 -7.99 -16.55 8.10
C PRO A 240 -6.94 -15.55 8.61
N GLY A 241 -7.06 -15.13 9.87
CA GLY A 241 -6.19 -14.11 10.47
C GLY A 241 -6.60 -12.66 10.16
N PHE A 242 -7.74 -12.41 9.52
CA PHE A 242 -8.26 -11.06 9.31
C PHE A 242 -8.55 -10.37 10.66
N VAL A 243 -8.05 -9.15 10.81
CA VAL A 243 -8.39 -8.24 11.90
C VAL A 243 -8.78 -6.91 11.26
N GLY A 244 -9.99 -6.44 11.58
CA GLY A 244 -10.54 -5.24 10.96
C GLY A 244 -9.72 -3.98 11.24
N PRO A 245 -9.75 -2.99 10.34
CA PRO A 245 -9.01 -1.74 10.48
C PRO A 245 -9.36 -0.96 11.76
N ASP A 246 -10.57 -1.17 12.26
CA ASP A 246 -11.14 -0.48 13.44
C ASP A 246 -11.15 -1.32 14.72
N ASP A 247 -10.80 -2.61 14.68
CA ASP A 247 -10.96 -3.54 15.81
C ASP A 247 -10.00 -3.28 16.99
N ARG A 248 -10.23 -2.28 17.83
CA ARG A 248 -9.34 -1.96 18.96
C ARG A 248 -9.27 -3.04 20.06
N THR A 249 -10.03 -4.14 19.93
CA THR A 249 -10.12 -5.19 20.96
C THR A 249 -9.09 -6.30 20.77
N THR A 250 -8.77 -6.64 19.53
CA THR A 250 -7.73 -7.64 19.23
C THR A 250 -6.34 -7.04 19.44
N SER A 251 -5.66 -7.50 20.50
CA SER A 251 -4.26 -7.16 20.79
C SER A 251 -3.30 -8.14 20.11
N ASN A 252 -2.06 -7.72 19.86
CA ASN A 252 -0.98 -8.55 19.29
C ASN A 252 -1.24 -9.12 17.88
N LYS A 253 -2.08 -8.46 17.08
CA LYS A 253 -2.33 -8.78 15.67
C LYS A 253 -2.23 -7.53 14.81
N ILE A 254 -1.84 -7.72 13.56
CA ILE A 254 -1.81 -6.67 12.54
C ILE A 254 -3.23 -6.45 12.02
N ARG A 255 -3.65 -5.19 11.96
CA ARG A 255 -4.90 -4.78 11.35
C ARG A 255 -4.75 -4.74 9.85
N VAL A 256 -5.75 -5.22 9.14
CA VAL A 256 -5.83 -5.01 7.69
C VAL A 256 -6.22 -3.54 7.47
N PRO A 257 -5.42 -2.76 6.73
CA PRO A 257 -5.75 -1.37 6.43
C PRO A 257 -7.03 -1.25 5.60
N ASP A 258 -7.70 -0.11 5.69
CA ASP A 258 -8.86 0.18 4.85
C ASP A 258 -8.49 0.31 3.36
N GLN A 259 -9.49 0.19 2.48
CA GLN A 259 -9.34 0.58 1.08
C GLN A 259 -9.29 2.11 0.96
N VAL A 260 -8.49 2.58 0.02
CA VAL A 260 -8.40 4.02 -0.28
C VAL A 260 -9.64 4.45 -1.07
N PRO A 261 -10.31 5.55 -0.69
CA PRO A 261 -11.45 6.09 -1.42
C PRO A 261 -11.13 6.49 -2.87
N ASP A 262 -12.04 6.23 -3.80
CA ASP A 262 -11.90 6.57 -5.23
C ASP A 262 -11.60 8.06 -5.46
N SER A 263 -12.18 8.95 -4.65
CA SER A 263 -11.94 10.39 -4.73
C SER A 263 -10.46 10.75 -4.51
N TYR A 264 -9.80 10.07 -3.57
CA TYR A 264 -8.38 10.27 -3.32
C TYR A 264 -7.52 9.75 -4.47
N LEU A 265 -7.89 8.58 -5.01
CA LEU A 265 -7.21 7.99 -6.16
C LEU A 265 -7.31 8.89 -7.39
N GLN A 266 -8.49 9.44 -7.66
CA GLN A 266 -8.71 10.41 -8.74
C GLN A 266 -7.88 11.68 -8.54
N MET A 267 -7.89 12.26 -7.33
CA MET A 267 -7.13 13.48 -7.02
C MET A 267 -5.62 13.31 -7.26
N ASN A 268 -5.08 12.13 -6.99
CA ASN A 268 -3.64 11.84 -7.11
C ASN A 268 -3.28 11.07 -8.40
N ASN A 269 -4.22 10.93 -9.34
CA ASN A 269 -4.02 10.20 -10.60
C ASN A 269 -3.48 8.77 -10.39
N ILE A 270 -4.04 8.06 -9.41
CA ILE A 270 -3.72 6.65 -9.10
C ILE A 270 -4.79 5.76 -9.70
N SER A 271 -4.38 4.71 -10.42
CA SER A 271 -5.31 3.73 -10.99
C SER A 271 -6.06 2.96 -9.90
N PRO A 272 -7.40 2.84 -9.97
CA PRO A 272 -8.18 2.00 -9.05
C PRO A 272 -7.72 0.54 -9.02
N ALA A 273 -7.29 -0.01 -10.17
CA ALA A 273 -6.80 -1.38 -10.25
C ALA A 273 -5.49 -1.58 -9.46
N VAL A 274 -4.58 -0.61 -9.56
CA VAL A 274 -3.32 -0.61 -8.81
C VAL A 274 -3.59 -0.49 -7.32
N ALA A 275 -4.45 0.45 -6.91
CA ALA A 275 -4.78 0.64 -5.50
C ALA A 275 -5.43 -0.62 -4.91
N LEU A 276 -6.31 -1.29 -5.67
CA LEU A 276 -6.95 -2.53 -5.24
C LEU A 276 -5.96 -3.69 -5.14
N GLU A 277 -5.00 -3.79 -6.05
CA GLU A 277 -3.91 -4.76 -5.95
C GLU A 277 -3.07 -4.52 -4.69
N ASN A 278 -2.66 -3.27 -4.45
CA ASN A 278 -1.86 -2.88 -3.28
C ASN A 278 -2.60 -3.16 -1.96
N TYR A 279 -3.90 -2.85 -1.91
CA TYR A 279 -4.78 -3.23 -0.79
C TYR A 279 -4.79 -4.74 -0.57
N LEU A 280 -5.03 -5.52 -1.63
CA LEU A 280 -5.09 -6.97 -1.52
C LEU A 280 -3.76 -7.56 -1.05
N GLN A 281 -2.63 -7.07 -1.56
CA GLN A 281 -1.31 -7.47 -1.10
C GLN A 281 -1.12 -7.16 0.39
N SER A 282 -1.51 -5.98 0.85
CA SER A 282 -1.42 -5.58 2.27
C SER A 282 -2.25 -6.50 3.15
N ALA A 283 -3.48 -6.79 2.73
CA ALA A 283 -4.38 -7.69 3.43
C ALA A 283 -3.83 -9.12 3.52
N ILE A 284 -3.27 -9.65 2.43
CA ILE A 284 -2.66 -10.98 2.40
C ILE A 284 -1.48 -11.06 3.38
N ILE A 285 -0.59 -10.06 3.38
CA ILE A 285 0.57 -10.02 4.27
C ILE A 285 0.11 -9.97 5.73
N ALA A 286 -0.80 -9.05 6.08
CA ALA A 286 -1.34 -8.90 7.42
C ALA A 286 -1.98 -10.19 7.95
N CYS A 287 -2.88 -10.78 7.16
CA CYS A 287 -3.57 -12.02 7.52
C CYS A 287 -2.59 -13.17 7.75
N LYS A 288 -1.58 -13.32 6.88
CA LYS A 288 -0.55 -14.37 7.05
C LYS A 288 0.31 -14.18 8.29
N LEU A 289 0.78 -12.96 8.54
CA LEU A 289 1.55 -12.66 9.74
C LEU A 289 0.74 -12.99 11.00
N ASN A 290 -0.57 -12.72 10.98
CA ASN A 290 -1.47 -13.08 12.07
C ASN A 290 -1.65 -14.59 12.29
N LEU A 291 -1.32 -15.45 11.30
CA LEU A 291 -1.40 -16.90 11.41
C LEU A 291 -0.10 -17.56 11.89
N LEU A 292 1.00 -16.82 11.95
CA LEU A 292 2.27 -17.38 12.40
C LEU A 292 2.24 -17.66 13.91
N PRO A 293 2.47 -18.91 14.36
CA PRO A 293 2.55 -19.23 15.77
C PRO A 293 3.78 -18.51 16.35
N ASN A 294 3.57 -17.63 17.33
CA ASN A 294 4.57 -16.78 18.01
C ASN A 294 4.96 -15.47 17.33
N TYR A 295 4.39 -15.12 16.18
CA TYR A 295 4.61 -13.79 15.63
C TYR A 295 3.95 -12.72 16.52
N LYS A 296 4.73 -11.72 16.90
CA LYS A 296 4.29 -10.56 17.66
C LYS A 296 4.55 -9.30 16.82
N PRO A 297 3.50 -8.55 16.46
CA PRO A 297 3.67 -7.27 15.80
C PRO A 297 4.48 -6.32 16.67
N LEU A 298 5.20 -5.40 16.04
CA LEU A 298 5.86 -4.29 16.71
C LEU A 298 4.77 -3.35 17.27
N VAL A 299 4.37 -3.60 18.53
CA VAL A 299 3.29 -2.88 19.22
C VAL A 299 3.73 -1.59 19.90
N ASN A 300 5.03 -1.31 19.94
CA ASN A 300 5.57 -0.08 20.52
C ASN A 300 6.09 0.84 19.41
N LEU A 301 5.28 1.85 19.08
CA LEU A 301 5.67 3.07 18.39
C LEU A 301 5.20 4.26 19.23
#